data_AF-A0A1W6WZ94-F1
#
_entry.id   AF-A0A1W6WZ94-F1
#
_cell.length_a   1.000
_cell.length_b   1.000
_cell.length_c   1.000
_cell.angle_alpha   90.00
_cell.angle_beta   90.00
_cell.angle_gamma   90.00
#
_symmetry.space_group_name_H-M   'P 1'
#
loop_
_entity.id
_entity.type
_entity.pdbx_description
1 polymer ?
#
loop_
_entity_poly.entity_id
_entity_poly.type
_entity_poly.pdbx_seq_one_letter_code
_entity_poly.pdbx_strand_id
1 'polypeptide(L)'
;MVFEGPLGSGKTLGMTLFAHHFKQKSNCVLYSNYGVVGSKPFTEIEHFKNIAQEKSTILNLDEAHIDLDARSFSSNSVKFFSQVSYYLRKLRCTLFIASPSFDDLDARIRGITNVLVKVSSDKKYFYYTMYDIQSKRYLKRMRISKKKAFVVGSKIYDTSAMVSPVKVPEKRQDFMEFLEALKTTAEEYGRQYKHSA
;
A
#
# COMPACT_ATOMS: atom_id res chain seq x y z
N MET A 1 0.78 0.66 -6.30
CA MET A 1 0.89 2.07 -6.75
C MET A 1 1.75 2.80 -5.74
N VAL A 2 2.70 3.61 -6.19
CA VAL A 2 3.48 4.48 -5.29
C VAL A 2 3.10 5.93 -5.54
N PHE A 3 2.82 6.68 -4.47
CA PHE A 3 2.55 8.11 -4.49
C PHE A 3 3.82 8.82 -4.01
N GLU A 4 4.54 9.47 -4.93
CA GLU A 4 5.77 10.20 -4.62
C GLU A 4 5.57 11.72 -4.60
N GLY A 5 6.27 12.41 -3.72
CA GLY A 5 6.28 13.86 -3.68
C GLY A 5 6.75 14.43 -2.34
N PRO A 6 7.09 15.73 -2.30
CA PRO A 6 7.63 16.36 -1.10
C PRO A 6 6.64 16.31 0.08
N LEU A 7 7.14 16.54 1.30
CA LEU A 7 6.29 16.68 2.49
C LEU A 7 5.23 17.77 2.25
N GLY A 8 3.99 17.53 2.71
CA GLY A 8 2.87 18.44 2.49
C GLY A 8 2.30 18.49 1.06
N SER A 9 2.82 17.71 0.10
CA SER A 9 2.30 17.66 -1.28
C SER A 9 0.89 17.05 -1.43
N GLY A 10 0.40 16.37 -0.39
CA GLY A 10 -0.89 15.67 -0.40
C GLY A 10 -0.81 14.22 -0.88
N LYS A 11 0.35 13.58 -0.77
CA LYS A 11 0.58 12.17 -1.14
C LYS A 11 -0.29 11.19 -0.35
N THR A 12 -0.26 11.24 0.98
CA THR A 12 -1.10 10.40 1.87
C THR A 12 -2.58 10.64 1.63
N LEU A 13 -2.99 11.91 1.57
CA LEU A 13 -4.38 12.27 1.24
C LEU A 13 -4.80 11.69 -0.12
N GLY A 14 -3.95 11.81 -1.13
CA GLY A 14 -4.18 11.23 -2.45
C GLY A 14 -4.33 9.72 -2.39
N MET A 15 -3.38 9.03 -1.78
CA MET A 15 -3.42 7.58 -1.57
C MET A 15 -4.74 7.14 -0.92
N THR A 16 -5.13 7.78 0.19
CA THR A 16 -6.39 7.47 0.89
C THR A 16 -7.62 7.73 0.02
N LEU A 17 -7.67 8.85 -0.72
CA LEU A 17 -8.78 9.15 -1.62
C LEU A 17 -8.91 8.11 -2.74
N PHE A 18 -7.79 7.67 -3.32
CA PHE A 18 -7.78 6.62 -4.33
C PHE A 18 -8.25 5.28 -3.75
N ALA A 19 -7.75 4.90 -2.57
CA ALA A 19 -8.15 3.66 -1.91
C ALA A 19 -9.65 3.63 -1.60
N HIS A 20 -10.20 4.73 -1.07
CA HIS A 20 -11.65 4.85 -0.82
C HIS A 20 -12.48 4.81 -2.10
N HIS A 21 -12.03 5.48 -3.17
CA HIS A 21 -12.72 5.44 -4.45
C HIS A 21 -12.77 4.02 -5.02
N PHE A 22 -11.68 3.26 -4.95
CA PHE A 22 -11.67 1.87 -5.38
C PHE A 22 -12.50 0.97 -4.46
N LYS A 23 -12.42 1.15 -3.13
CA LYS A 23 -13.32 0.47 -2.17
C LYS A 23 -14.79 0.63 -2.55
N GLN A 24 -15.23 1.84 -2.86
CA GLN A 24 -16.62 2.10 -3.24
C GLN A 24 -17.03 1.40 -4.55
N LYS A 25 -16.08 1.20 -5.47
CA LYS A 25 -16.34 0.57 -6.77
C LYS A 25 -16.29 -0.95 -6.74
N SER A 26 -15.39 -1.54 -5.95
CA SER A 26 -15.13 -2.98 -5.96
C SER A 26 -15.52 -3.69 -4.67
N ASN A 27 -15.96 -2.93 -3.65
CA ASN A 27 -16.23 -3.43 -2.31
C ASN A 27 -15.03 -4.17 -1.67
N CYS A 28 -13.80 -3.74 -1.98
CA CYS A 28 -12.59 -4.33 -1.39
C CYS A 28 -12.38 -3.88 0.06
N VAL A 29 -11.70 -4.70 0.85
CA VAL A 29 -11.33 -4.35 2.23
C VAL A 29 -10.07 -3.49 2.24
N LEU A 30 -10.06 -2.44 3.06
CA LEU A 30 -8.89 -1.58 3.22
C LEU A 30 -8.08 -2.03 4.43
N TYR A 31 -6.76 -1.97 4.29
CA TYR A 31 -5.79 -2.09 5.37
C TYR A 31 -4.88 -0.86 5.37
N SER A 32 -4.41 -0.42 6.55
CA SER A 32 -3.49 0.72 6.66
C SER A 32 -2.62 0.69 7.92
N ASN A 33 -1.38 1.19 7.83
CA ASN A 33 -0.48 1.42 8.98
C ASN A 33 -0.70 2.77 9.70
N TYR A 34 -1.76 3.48 9.30
CA TYR A 34 -2.19 4.77 9.83
C TYR A 34 -3.72 4.84 9.90
N GLY A 35 -4.24 5.88 10.54
CA GLY A 35 -5.68 6.07 10.77
C GLY A 35 -6.47 6.37 9.48
N VAL A 36 -7.17 5.37 8.97
CA VAL A 36 -8.12 5.49 7.85
C VAL A 36 -9.47 4.91 8.24
N VAL A 37 -10.54 5.68 8.05
CA VAL A 37 -11.89 5.27 8.47
C VAL A 37 -12.36 4.08 7.64
N GLY A 38 -12.77 3.00 8.33
CA GLY A 38 -13.20 1.77 7.68
C GLY A 38 -12.06 0.97 7.04
N SER A 39 -10.83 1.23 7.46
CA SER A 39 -9.65 0.40 7.19
C SER A 39 -9.34 -0.47 8.41
N LYS A 40 -8.89 -1.70 8.18
CA LYS A 40 -8.35 -2.58 9.23
C LYS A 40 -6.89 -2.20 9.50
N PRO A 41 -6.41 -2.25 10.75
CA PRO A 41 -5.03 -1.90 11.06
C PRO A 41 -4.04 -2.88 10.40
N PHE A 42 -2.92 -2.35 9.92
CA PHE A 42 -1.78 -3.12 9.41
C PHE A 42 -0.51 -2.67 10.15
N THR A 43 -0.27 -3.27 11.31
CA THR A 43 0.83 -2.93 12.22
C THR A 43 1.87 -4.04 12.31
N GLU A 44 1.57 -5.22 11.79
CA GLU A 44 2.40 -6.43 11.89
C GLU A 44 2.32 -7.18 10.56
N ILE A 45 3.44 -7.77 10.10
CA ILE A 45 3.47 -8.49 8.82
C ILE A 45 2.54 -9.71 8.83
N GLU A 46 2.26 -10.27 10.01
CA GLU A 46 1.33 -11.37 10.24
C GLU A 46 -0.09 -11.04 9.79
N HIS A 47 -0.46 -9.76 9.73
CA HIS A 47 -1.77 -9.31 9.21
C HIS A 47 -1.97 -9.67 7.74
N PHE A 48 -0.93 -10.06 6.99
CA PHE A 48 -1.09 -10.66 5.67
C PHE A 48 -1.93 -11.95 5.70
N LYS A 49 -1.98 -12.69 6.82
CA LYS A 49 -2.89 -13.86 6.98
C LYS A 49 -4.34 -13.44 6.88
N ASN A 50 -4.71 -12.31 7.48
CA ASN A 50 -6.05 -11.75 7.38
C ASN A 50 -6.35 -11.32 5.94
N ILE A 51 -5.38 -10.67 5.28
CA ILE A 51 -5.49 -10.29 3.86
C ILE A 51 -5.71 -11.52 2.96
N ALA A 52 -5.05 -12.64 3.23
CA ALA A 52 -5.15 -13.87 2.43
C ALA A 52 -6.57 -14.48 2.42
N GLN A 53 -7.37 -14.20 3.45
CA GLN A 53 -8.75 -14.67 3.61
C GLN A 53 -9.78 -13.75 2.92
N GLU A 54 -9.36 -12.56 2.51
CA GLU A 54 -10.25 -11.58 1.88
C GLU A 54 -10.36 -11.83 0.36
N LYS A 55 -11.52 -11.48 -0.20
CA LYS A 55 -11.76 -11.60 -1.65
C LYS A 55 -10.91 -10.61 -2.46
N SER A 56 -10.75 -9.40 -1.95
CA SER A 56 -9.92 -8.36 -2.57
C SER A 56 -9.59 -7.30 -1.52
N THR A 57 -8.34 -6.85 -1.49
CA THR A 57 -7.88 -5.84 -0.54
C THR A 57 -7.04 -4.75 -1.19
N ILE A 58 -7.00 -3.59 -0.53
CA ILE A 58 -6.00 -2.56 -0.77
C ILE A 58 -5.27 -2.30 0.55
N LEU A 59 -3.94 -2.45 0.54
CA LEU A 59 -3.06 -2.13 1.67
C LEU A 59 -2.43 -0.76 1.42
N ASN A 60 -2.66 0.20 2.31
CA ASN A 60 -2.09 1.54 2.27
C ASN A 60 -0.97 1.67 3.28
N LEU A 61 0.25 1.95 2.82
CA LEU A 61 1.39 2.21 3.68
C LEU A 61 1.82 3.66 3.54
N ASP A 62 1.59 4.44 4.60
CA ASP A 62 2.10 5.81 4.70
C ASP A 62 3.51 5.79 5.27
N GLU A 63 4.33 6.75 4.82
CA GLU A 63 5.76 6.87 5.13
C GLU A 63 6.53 5.53 5.06
N ALA A 64 6.18 4.68 4.09
CA ALA A 64 6.73 3.32 3.99
C ALA A 64 8.25 3.29 3.72
N HIS A 65 8.84 4.43 3.33
CA HIS A 65 10.28 4.57 3.25
C HIS A 65 10.98 4.36 4.61
N ILE A 66 10.29 4.52 5.74
CA ILE A 66 10.85 4.21 7.07
C ILE A 66 11.03 2.70 7.24
N ASP A 67 10.07 1.90 6.79
CA ASP A 67 10.08 0.44 6.92
C ASP A 67 10.77 -0.28 5.74
N LEU A 68 10.79 0.37 4.57
CA LEU A 68 11.22 -0.17 3.27
C LEU A 68 12.39 0.62 2.65
N ASP A 69 13.19 1.30 3.48
CA ASP A 69 14.33 2.12 3.04
C ASP A 69 15.35 1.27 2.27
N ALA A 70 15.68 1.69 1.04
CA ALA A 70 16.73 1.10 0.23
C ALA A 70 18.10 1.11 0.93
N ARG A 71 18.36 2.07 1.83
CA ARG A 71 19.61 2.19 2.60
C ARG A 71 19.70 1.19 3.74
N SER A 72 18.56 0.66 4.19
CA SER A 72 18.47 -0.33 5.27
C SER A 72 18.33 -1.77 4.75
N PHE A 73 18.83 -2.06 3.54
CA PHE A 73 18.73 -3.36 2.87
C PHE A 73 19.15 -4.57 3.74
N SER A 74 20.01 -4.35 4.74
CA SER A 74 20.44 -5.37 5.70
C SER A 74 19.36 -5.77 6.71
N SER A 75 18.40 -4.89 7.00
CA SER A 75 17.34 -5.11 7.99
C SER A 75 16.39 -6.23 7.55
N ASN A 76 15.97 -7.05 8.53
CA ASN A 76 15.04 -8.14 8.25
C ASN A 76 13.67 -7.62 7.82
N SER A 77 13.28 -6.41 8.22
CA SER A 77 12.01 -5.77 7.83
C SER A 77 11.88 -5.63 6.32
N VAL A 78 12.86 -4.98 5.69
CA VAL A 78 12.86 -4.76 4.24
C VAL A 78 12.88 -6.10 3.51
N LYS A 79 13.70 -7.06 3.95
CA LYS A 79 13.83 -8.38 3.31
C LYS A 79 12.53 -9.17 3.36
N PHE A 80 11.92 -9.28 4.53
CA PHE A 80 10.72 -10.07 4.76
C PHE A 80 9.51 -9.47 4.07
N PHE A 81 9.31 -8.16 4.21
CA PHE A 81 8.22 -7.47 3.52
C PHE A 81 8.35 -7.58 2.00
N SER A 82 9.56 -7.35 1.46
CA SER A 82 9.81 -7.51 0.03
C SER A 82 9.56 -8.93 -0.46
N GLN A 83 9.89 -9.96 0.32
CA GLN A 83 9.60 -11.35 -0.04
C GLN A 83 8.09 -11.63 -0.08
N VAL A 84 7.32 -11.12 0.88
CA VAL A 84 5.85 -11.23 0.87
C VAL A 84 5.25 -10.47 -0.32
N SER A 85 5.85 -9.34 -0.69
CA SER A 85 5.33 -8.46 -1.74
C SER A 85 5.24 -9.15 -3.13
N TYR A 86 6.06 -10.16 -3.40
CA TYR A 86 5.96 -10.97 -4.61
C TYR A 86 4.69 -11.83 -4.69
N TYR A 87 4.05 -12.10 -3.55
CA TYR A 87 2.83 -12.90 -3.48
C TYR A 87 1.55 -12.06 -3.54
N LEU A 88 1.63 -10.72 -3.57
CA LEU A 88 0.47 -9.82 -3.49
C LEU A 88 -0.65 -10.17 -4.49
N ARG A 89 -0.31 -10.57 -5.73
CA ARG A 89 -1.30 -11.00 -6.73
C ARG A 89 -2.05 -12.26 -6.31
N LYS A 90 -1.36 -13.24 -5.70
CA LYS A 90 -1.98 -14.48 -5.18
C LYS A 90 -2.85 -14.20 -3.96
N LEU A 91 -2.46 -13.21 -3.16
CA LEU A 91 -3.22 -12.69 -2.02
C LEU A 91 -4.35 -11.74 -2.41
N ARG A 92 -4.52 -11.42 -3.71
CA ARG A 92 -5.52 -10.48 -4.23
C ARG A 92 -5.44 -9.10 -3.54
N CYS A 93 -4.22 -8.71 -3.19
CA CYS A 93 -3.90 -7.48 -2.47
C CYS A 93 -3.26 -6.47 -3.42
N THR A 94 -3.82 -5.26 -3.47
CA THR A 94 -3.21 -4.12 -4.15
C THR A 94 -2.47 -3.27 -3.13
N LEU A 95 -1.15 -3.11 -3.31
CA LEU A 95 -0.32 -2.31 -2.43
C LEU A 95 -0.25 -0.86 -2.90
N PHE A 96 -0.65 0.07 -2.04
CA PHE A 96 -0.45 1.52 -2.18
C PHE A 96 0.58 1.99 -1.16
N ILE A 97 1.56 2.78 -1.61
CA ILE A 97 2.63 3.34 -0.77
C ILE A 97 2.67 4.85 -0.98
N ALA A 98 2.82 5.62 0.09
CA ALA A 98 3.23 7.02 0.04
C ALA A 98 4.69 7.14 0.49
N SER A 99 5.52 7.81 -0.32
CA SER A 99 6.94 8.02 -0.05
C SER A 99 7.38 9.41 -0.51
N PRO A 100 8.39 10.05 0.11
CA PRO A 100 9.00 11.27 -0.42
C PRO A 100 9.55 11.10 -1.84
N SER A 101 10.20 9.96 -2.10
CA SER A 101 10.83 9.61 -3.39
C SER A 101 10.58 8.14 -3.70
N PHE A 102 10.30 7.82 -4.97
CA PHE A 102 10.24 6.43 -5.41
C PHE A 102 11.61 5.74 -5.27
N ASP A 103 12.70 6.46 -5.55
CA ASP A 103 14.05 5.90 -5.57
C ASP A 103 14.59 5.50 -4.20
N ASP A 104 14.00 6.03 -3.13
CA ASP A 104 14.34 5.67 -1.75
C ASP A 104 13.75 4.31 -1.33
N LEU A 105 12.84 3.74 -2.12
CA LEU A 105 12.26 2.42 -1.85
C LEU A 105 13.19 1.28 -2.29
N ASP A 106 13.18 0.18 -1.53
CA ASP A 106 13.87 -1.08 -1.87
C ASP A 106 13.63 -1.47 -3.34
N ALA A 107 14.70 -1.90 -4.02
CA ALA A 107 14.68 -2.20 -5.44
C ALA A 107 13.65 -3.28 -5.83
N ARG A 108 13.34 -4.22 -4.93
CA ARG A 108 12.31 -5.26 -5.17
C ARG A 108 10.91 -4.66 -5.14
N ILE A 109 10.64 -3.75 -4.21
CA ILE A 109 9.37 -3.00 -4.15
C ILE A 109 9.20 -2.14 -5.39
N ARG A 110 10.27 -1.45 -5.83
CA ARG A 110 10.26 -0.72 -7.10
C ARG A 110 10.01 -1.65 -8.29
N GLY A 111 10.66 -2.81 -8.32
CA GLY A 111 10.54 -3.80 -9.39
C GLY A 111 9.13 -4.36 -9.59
N ILE A 112 8.34 -4.48 -8.52
CA ILE A 112 6.94 -4.95 -8.60
C ILE A 112 5.92 -3.81 -8.76
N THR A 113 6.35 -2.55 -8.67
CA THR A 113 5.45 -1.40 -8.77
C THR A 113 4.99 -1.19 -10.21
N ASN A 114 3.68 -1.26 -10.45
CA ASN A 114 3.12 -1.03 -11.79
C ASN A 114 2.93 0.45 -12.11
N VAL A 115 2.41 1.23 -11.15
CA VAL A 115 2.04 2.64 -11.36
C VAL A 115 2.73 3.52 -10.32
N LEU A 116 3.47 4.51 -10.81
CA LEU A 116 4.00 5.62 -10.04
C LEU A 116 3.11 6.86 -10.23
N VAL A 117 2.74 7.48 -9.13
CA VAL A 117 1.92 8.67 -9.08
C VAL A 117 2.77 9.82 -8.55
N LYS A 118 3.19 10.71 -9.44
CA LYS A 118 3.89 11.94 -9.05
C LYS A 118 2.87 12.95 -8.53
N VAL A 119 3.00 13.30 -7.26
CA VAL A 119 2.09 14.19 -6.54
C VAL A 119 2.65 15.60 -6.49
N SER A 120 1.84 16.56 -6.90
CA SER A 120 2.15 17.98 -6.78
C SER A 120 0.91 18.78 -6.41
N SER A 121 1.08 20.02 -5.96
CA SER A 121 -0.05 20.89 -5.61
C SER A 121 0.23 22.35 -5.97
N ASP A 122 -0.83 23.11 -6.19
CA ASP A 122 -0.79 24.57 -6.24
C ASP A 122 -1.72 25.16 -5.17
N LYS A 123 -2.05 26.46 -5.24
CA LYS A 123 -2.94 27.11 -4.27
C LYS A 123 -4.36 26.51 -4.25
N LYS A 124 -4.85 25.95 -5.35
CA LYS A 124 -6.25 25.53 -5.54
C LYS A 124 -6.44 24.02 -5.70
N TYR A 125 -5.43 23.29 -6.21
CA TYR A 125 -5.54 21.90 -6.62
C TYR A 125 -4.40 21.03 -6.10
N PHE A 126 -4.71 19.75 -5.90
CA PHE A 126 -3.76 18.64 -5.92
C PHE A 126 -3.75 17.99 -7.30
N TYR A 127 -2.59 17.50 -7.71
CA TYR A 127 -2.34 16.85 -8.99
C TYR A 127 -1.72 15.47 -8.76
N TYR A 128 -2.24 14.48 -9.47
CA TYR A 128 -1.79 13.08 -9.42
C TYR A 128 -1.44 12.63 -10.83
N THR A 129 -0.16 12.69 -11.17
CA THR A 129 0.35 12.36 -12.52
C THR A 129 0.85 10.92 -12.54
N MET A 130 0.16 10.05 -13.26
CA MET A 130 0.40 8.61 -13.26
C MET A 130 1.27 8.19 -14.43
N TYR A 131 2.22 7.32 -14.12
CA TYR A 131 3.12 6.69 -15.07
C TYR A 131 3.09 5.17 -14.86
N ASP A 132 3.09 4.43 -15.95
CA ASP A 132 3.40 3.01 -15.95
C ASP A 132 4.92 2.88 -15.85
N ILE A 133 5.40 2.22 -14.78
CA ILE A 133 6.83 2.11 -14.52
C ILE A 133 7.51 1.10 -15.44
N GLN A 134 6.82 0.01 -15.80
CA GLN A 134 7.40 -1.05 -16.62
C GLN A 134 7.65 -0.57 -18.05
N SER A 135 6.66 0.13 -18.63
CA SER A 135 6.75 0.70 -19.98
C SER A 135 7.28 2.14 -20.00
N LYS A 136 7.54 2.73 -18.83
CA LYS A 136 7.96 4.14 -18.66
C LYS A 136 7.03 5.14 -19.35
N ARG A 137 5.74 4.81 -19.46
CA ARG A 137 4.77 5.57 -20.25
C ARG A 137 3.89 6.43 -19.35
N TYR A 138 3.65 7.67 -19.77
CA TYR A 138 2.62 8.51 -19.17
C TYR A 138 1.23 7.87 -19.35
N LEU A 139 0.46 7.79 -18.27
CA LEU A 139 -0.91 7.26 -18.30
C LEU A 139 -1.93 8.40 -18.33
N LYS A 140 -1.99 9.16 -17.25
CA LYS A 140 -2.98 10.23 -17.06
C LYS A 140 -2.60 11.15 -15.92
N ARG A 141 -3.08 12.39 -15.97
CA ARG A 141 -3.04 13.33 -14.84
C ARG A 141 -4.45 13.54 -14.31
N MET A 142 -4.64 13.30 -13.03
CA MET A 142 -5.87 13.66 -12.31
C MET A 142 -5.63 14.90 -11.47
N ARG A 143 -6.70 15.66 -11.22
CA ARG A 143 -6.67 16.80 -10.30
C ARG A 143 -7.90 16.81 -9.41
N ILE A 144 -7.74 17.28 -8.19
CA ILE A 144 -8.85 17.52 -7.25
C ILE A 144 -8.65 18.89 -6.60
N SER A 145 -9.72 19.66 -6.46
CA SER A 145 -9.65 20.93 -5.73
C SER A 145 -9.36 20.66 -4.26
N LYS A 146 -8.46 21.43 -3.63
CA LYS A 146 -8.11 21.29 -2.21
C LYS A 146 -9.34 21.33 -1.30
N LYS A 147 -10.29 22.24 -1.57
CA LYS A 147 -11.58 22.32 -0.84
C LYS A 147 -12.32 20.98 -0.83
N LYS A 148 -12.54 20.36 -1.99
CA LYS A 148 -13.20 19.04 -2.08
C LYS A 148 -12.37 17.94 -1.42
N ALA A 149 -11.05 17.95 -1.64
CA ALA A 149 -10.16 16.95 -1.07
C ALA A 149 -10.19 16.96 0.46
N PHE A 150 -10.20 18.13 1.10
CA PHE A 150 -10.28 18.25 2.55
C PHE A 150 -11.66 17.90 3.11
N VAL A 151 -12.75 18.28 2.43
CA VAL A 151 -14.11 17.90 2.86
C VAL A 151 -14.33 16.39 2.86
N VAL A 152 -13.76 15.68 1.87
CA VAL A 152 -13.82 14.22 1.83
C VAL A 152 -12.78 13.64 2.79
N GLY A 153 -11.55 14.16 2.77
CA GLY A 153 -10.42 13.73 3.58
C GLY A 153 -10.73 13.72 5.07
N SER A 154 -11.33 14.80 5.59
CA SER A 154 -11.68 14.91 7.01
C SER A 154 -12.69 13.87 7.50
N LYS A 155 -13.37 13.17 6.58
CA LYS A 155 -14.32 12.09 6.92
C LYS A 155 -13.69 10.71 6.86
N ILE A 156 -12.52 10.59 6.22
CA ILE A 156 -11.92 9.28 5.88
C ILE A 156 -10.50 9.12 6.44
N TYR A 157 -9.88 10.20 6.90
CA TYR A 157 -8.47 10.26 7.26
C TYR A 157 -8.27 11.18 8.45
N ASP A 158 -7.60 10.66 9.47
CA ASP A 158 -7.09 11.47 10.58
C ASP A 158 -5.66 11.92 10.24
N THR A 159 -5.51 13.22 9.96
CA THR A 159 -4.21 13.85 9.66
C THR A 159 -3.26 13.91 10.84
N SER A 160 -3.75 13.72 12.07
CA SER A 160 -2.95 13.87 13.29
C SER A 160 -2.37 12.55 13.81
N ALA A 161 -2.85 11.42 13.31
CA ALA A 161 -2.39 10.10 13.72
C ALA A 161 -0.96 9.85 13.22
N MET A 162 -0.04 9.57 14.16
CA MET A 162 1.33 9.17 13.81
C MET A 162 1.33 7.79 13.14
N VAL A 163 2.16 7.64 12.12
CA VAL A 163 2.37 6.38 11.42
C VAL A 163 3.09 5.40 12.35
N SER A 164 2.61 4.16 12.43
CA SER A 164 3.30 3.10 13.15
C SER A 164 4.14 2.26 12.18
N PRO A 165 5.44 2.05 12.47
CA PRO A 165 6.26 1.08 11.75
C PRO A 165 5.62 -0.30 11.74
N VAL A 166 5.69 -1.00 10.62
CA VAL A 166 5.23 -2.40 10.54
C VAL A 166 6.21 -3.29 11.28
N LYS A 167 5.73 -3.99 12.33
CA LYS A 167 6.52 -4.99 13.03
C LYS A 167 6.74 -6.21 12.16
N VAL A 168 7.96 -6.72 12.19
CA VAL A 168 8.36 -7.96 11.50
C VAL A 168 9.04 -8.90 12.49
N PRO A 169 9.02 -10.22 12.24
CA PRO A 169 9.83 -11.16 13.00
C PRO A 169 11.31 -10.78 12.94
N GLU A 170 12.02 -10.96 14.05
CA GLU A 170 13.47 -10.77 14.09
C GLU A 170 14.19 -11.97 13.48
N LYS A 171 13.67 -13.18 13.72
CA LYS A 171 14.30 -14.43 13.29
C LYS A 171 13.78 -14.87 11.93
N ARG A 172 14.69 -15.37 11.11
CA ARG A 172 14.36 -15.95 9.80
C ARG A 172 13.46 -17.18 9.92
N GLN A 173 13.63 -17.99 10.96
CA GLN A 173 12.81 -19.19 11.19
C GLN A 173 11.33 -18.82 11.36
N ASP A 174 11.03 -17.90 12.27
CA ASP A 174 9.68 -17.40 12.54
C ASP A 174 9.04 -16.81 11.26
N PHE A 175 9.83 -16.08 10.46
CA PHE A 175 9.36 -15.57 9.18
C PHE A 175 9.03 -16.69 8.17
N MET A 176 9.85 -17.74 8.08
CA MET A 176 9.58 -18.87 7.19
C MET A 176 8.32 -19.63 7.60
N GLU A 177 8.11 -19.85 8.89
CA GLU A 177 6.89 -20.47 9.43
C GLU A 177 5.65 -19.63 9.13
N PHE A 178 5.75 -18.31 9.33
CA PHE A 178 4.71 -17.37 8.92
C PHE A 178 4.42 -17.47 7.41
N LEU A 179 5.45 -17.49 6.58
CA LEU A 179 5.31 -17.48 5.12
C LEU A 179 4.66 -18.77 4.61
N GLU A 180 5.03 -19.93 5.15
CA GLU A 180 4.38 -21.20 4.82
C GLU A 180 2.91 -21.21 5.26
N ALA A 181 2.61 -20.75 6.47
CA ALA A 181 1.23 -20.61 6.93
C ALA A 181 0.41 -19.67 6.01
N LEU A 182 1.00 -18.55 5.58
CA LEU A 182 0.37 -17.60 4.67
C LEU A 182 0.04 -18.25 3.31
N LYS A 183 0.96 -19.03 2.74
CA LYS A 183 0.74 -19.76 1.49
C LYS A 183 -0.40 -20.75 1.63
N THR A 184 -0.41 -21.55 2.70
CA THR A 184 -1.46 -22.52 2.98
C THR A 184 -2.84 -21.84 3.05
N THR A 185 -2.96 -20.73 3.80
CA THR A 185 -4.22 -19.97 3.88
C THR A 185 -4.66 -19.44 2.51
N ALA A 186 -3.73 -18.93 1.70
CA ALA A 186 -4.05 -18.43 0.36
C ALA A 186 -4.51 -19.55 -0.60
N GLU A 187 -3.92 -20.74 -0.49
CA GLU A 187 -4.27 -21.92 -1.28
C GLU A 187 -5.60 -22.54 -0.86
N GLU A 188 -5.89 -22.60 0.44
CA GLU A 188 -7.18 -23.03 0.97
C GLU A 188 -8.32 -22.13 0.47
N TYR A 189 -8.14 -20.81 0.56
CA TYR A 189 -9.07 -19.87 -0.05
C TYR A 189 -9.22 -20.16 -1.55
N GLY A 190 -8.12 -20.31 -2.29
CA GLY A 190 -8.17 -20.62 -3.72
C GLY A 190 -8.94 -21.90 -4.05
N ARG A 191 -8.86 -22.94 -3.22
CA ARG A 191 -9.59 -24.20 -3.38
C ARG A 191 -11.10 -24.02 -3.14
N GLN A 192 -11.49 -23.28 -2.11
CA GLN A 192 -12.91 -23.04 -1.79
C GLN A 192 -13.68 -22.39 -2.94
N TYR A 193 -13.04 -21.52 -3.72
CA TYR A 193 -13.69 -20.80 -4.83
C TYR A 193 -13.46 -21.42 -6.21
N LYS A 194 -12.61 -22.45 -6.33
CA LYS A 194 -12.45 -23.24 -7.57
C LYS A 194 -13.57 -24.25 -7.80
N HIS A 195 -14.32 -24.62 -6.76
CA HIS A 195 -15.44 -25.55 -6.85
C HIS A 195 -16.82 -24.86 -6.96
N SER A 196 -16.83 -23.52 -7.05
CA SER A 196 -18.04 -22.70 -7.10
C SER A 196 -18.21 -21.98 -8.45
N ALA A 197 -17.48 -22.40 -9.48
CA ALA A 197 -17.47 -21.84 -10.83
C ALA A 197 -17.79 -22.92 -11.87
#